data_AF-A0A915K640-F1
#
_entry.id   AF-A0A915K640-F1
#
_cell.length_a   1.000
_cell.length_b   1.000
_cell.length_c   1.000
_cell.angle_alpha   90.00
_cell.angle_beta   90.00
_cell.angle_gamma   90.00
#
_symmetry.space_group_name_H-M   'P 1'
#
loop_
_entity.id
_entity.type
_entity.pdbx_description
1 polymer ?
#
loop_
_entity_poly.entity_id
_entity_poly.type
_entity_poly.pdbx_seq_one_letter_code
_entity_poly.pdbx_strand_id
1 'polypeptide(L)'
;MKLECEGYSARAQMDEQKWGYEMEVYNREYISLDPSKISKHPGKRSLAKLMLNSFWRKFGQQNNKDKTIIYNAPKEFFELVMNIVNIIKYVRLINEQLVSSTYCQHDDFAEVMALICNT
;
A
#
# COMPACT_ATOMS: atom_id res chain seq x y z
N MET A 1 -11.42 -5.24 -16.56
CA MET A 1 -10.21 -4.41 -16.37
C MET A 1 -10.57 -2.92 -16.44
N LYS A 2 -9.77 -1.99 -15.87
CA LYS A 2 -10.14 -0.54 -15.82
C LYS A 2 -10.47 0.02 -17.21
N LEU A 3 -9.63 -0.27 -18.21
CA LEU A 3 -9.79 0.19 -19.59
C LEU A 3 -11.08 -0.35 -20.25
N GLU A 4 -11.40 -1.63 -20.03
CA GLU A 4 -12.65 -2.22 -20.55
C GLU A 4 -13.90 -1.56 -19.98
N CYS A 5 -13.85 -1.07 -18.73
CA CYS A 5 -14.98 -0.42 -18.08
C CYS A 5 -15.14 1.06 -18.46
N GLU A 6 -14.19 1.64 -19.20
CA GLU A 6 -14.28 3.00 -19.72
C GLU A 6 -15.19 3.09 -20.96
N GLY A 7 -15.28 1.99 -21.70
CA GLY A 7 -15.91 1.96 -23.01
C GLY A 7 -15.07 2.68 -24.07
N TYR A 8 -15.46 2.53 -25.34
CA TYR A 8 -14.83 3.28 -26.42
C TYR A 8 -15.12 4.79 -26.30
N SER A 9 -14.19 5.61 -26.76
CA SER A 9 -14.39 7.05 -26.82
C SER A 9 -15.53 7.41 -27.79
N ALA A 10 -16.17 8.56 -27.57
CA ALA A 10 -17.24 9.03 -28.47
C ALA A 10 -16.81 9.17 -29.95
N ARG A 11 -15.49 9.28 -30.20
CA ARG A 11 -14.88 9.40 -31.52
C ARG A 11 -14.60 8.04 -32.19
N ALA A 12 -14.65 6.94 -31.45
CA ALA A 12 -14.43 5.59 -31.95
C ALA A 12 -15.76 4.83 -32.03
N GLN A 13 -16.49 5.06 -33.14
CA GLN A 13 -17.80 4.43 -33.39
C GLN A 13 -17.69 3.30 -34.42
N MET A 14 -16.78 3.44 -35.39
CA MET A 14 -16.54 2.44 -36.44
C MET A 14 -15.62 1.33 -35.95
N ASP A 15 -15.78 0.12 -36.51
CA ASP A 15 -15.02 -1.05 -36.05
C ASP A 15 -13.51 -0.93 -36.31
N GLU A 16 -13.08 -0.24 -37.37
CA GLU A 16 -11.67 0.09 -37.60
C GLU A 16 -11.08 0.98 -36.48
N GLN A 17 -11.86 1.91 -35.96
CA GLN A 17 -11.42 2.82 -34.89
C GLN A 17 -11.33 2.08 -33.54
N LYS A 18 -12.22 1.12 -33.30
CA LYS A 18 -12.17 0.24 -32.12
C LYS A 18 -10.94 -0.66 -32.15
N TRP A 19 -10.67 -1.28 -33.30
CA TRP A 19 -9.47 -2.08 -33.53
C TRP A 19 -8.20 -1.24 -33.33
N GLY A 20 -8.17 -0.03 -33.89
CA GLY A 20 -7.04 0.90 -33.71
C GLY A 20 -6.79 1.23 -32.24
N TYR A 21 -7.85 1.46 -31.45
CA TYR A 21 -7.74 1.68 -30.01
C TYR A 21 -7.16 0.46 -29.27
N GLU A 22 -7.62 -0.75 -29.60
CA GLU A 22 -7.12 -1.98 -28.98
C GLU A 22 -5.64 -2.20 -29.29
N MET A 23 -5.22 -1.98 -30.55
CA MET A 23 -3.82 -2.06 -30.95
C MET A 23 -2.96 -1.00 -30.26
N GLU A 24 -3.46 0.22 -30.10
CA GLU A 24 -2.74 1.28 -29.39
C GLU A 24 -2.51 0.92 -27.91
N VAL A 25 -3.55 0.40 -27.24
CA VAL A 25 -3.45 -0.07 -25.85
C VAL A 25 -2.45 -1.22 -25.73
N TYR A 26 -2.53 -2.20 -26.65
CA TYR A 26 -1.59 -3.31 -26.66
C TYR A 26 -0.14 -2.86 -26.88
N ASN A 27 0.10 -1.97 -27.83
CA ASN A 27 1.46 -1.48 -28.10
C ASN A 27 2.03 -0.64 -26.95
N ARG A 28 1.19 0.09 -26.22
CA ARG A 28 1.62 0.94 -25.09
C ARG A 28 1.79 0.15 -23.79
N GLU A 29 0.84 -0.71 -23.47
CA GLU A 29 0.72 -1.34 -22.15
C GLU A 29 0.98 -2.84 -22.19
N TYR A 30 1.11 -3.44 -23.37
CA TYR A 30 1.26 -4.89 -23.59
C TYR A 30 0.11 -5.71 -23.02
N ILE A 31 -1.09 -5.12 -23.02
CA ILE A 31 -2.31 -5.75 -22.51
C ILE A 31 -3.33 -5.87 -23.63
N SER A 32 -3.81 -7.09 -23.85
CA SER A 32 -4.89 -7.36 -24.78
C SER A 32 -6.24 -7.07 -24.12
N LEU A 33 -7.10 -6.32 -24.81
CA LEU A 33 -8.46 -6.03 -24.37
C LEU A 33 -9.44 -7.00 -25.04
N ASP A 34 -10.49 -7.39 -24.34
CA ASP A 34 -11.58 -8.18 -24.91
C ASP A 34 -12.70 -7.25 -25.42
N PRO A 35 -12.92 -7.15 -26.74
CA PRO A 35 -13.92 -6.25 -27.32
C PRO A 35 -15.34 -6.49 -26.78
N SER A 36 -15.66 -7.74 -26.42
CA SER A 36 -16.98 -8.10 -25.89
C SER A 36 -17.24 -7.55 -24.48
N LYS A 37 -16.17 -7.19 -23.75
CA LYS A 37 -16.23 -6.67 -22.38
C LYS A 37 -16.06 -5.16 -22.32
N ILE A 38 -15.71 -4.50 -23.44
CA ILE A 38 -15.55 -3.05 -23.50
C ILE A 38 -16.92 -2.39 -23.45
N SER A 39 -17.27 -1.87 -22.28
CA SER A 39 -18.53 -1.19 -22.05
C SER A 39 -18.40 -0.17 -20.93
N LYS A 40 -19.07 0.97 -21.09
CA LYS A 40 -19.01 2.06 -20.10
C LYS A 40 -19.74 1.64 -18.83
N HIS A 41 -18.98 1.28 -17.80
CA HIS A 41 -19.50 0.86 -16.51
C HIS A 41 -18.84 1.64 -15.37
N PRO A 42 -19.44 2.76 -14.90
CA PRO A 42 -18.81 3.66 -13.94
C PRO A 42 -18.45 2.98 -12.61
N GLY A 43 -19.33 2.11 -12.08
CA GLY A 43 -19.06 1.35 -10.85
C GLY A 43 -17.83 0.43 -10.95
N LYS A 44 -17.79 -0.46 -11.95
CA LYS A 44 -16.65 -1.36 -12.20
C LYS A 44 -15.36 -0.58 -12.50
N ARG A 45 -15.45 0.55 -13.22
CA ARG A 45 -14.29 1.43 -13.45
C ARG A 45 -13.74 1.97 -12.13
N SER A 46 -14.60 2.49 -11.25
CA SER A 46 -14.20 2.99 -9.93
C SER A 46 -13.54 1.89 -9.10
N LEU A 47 -14.12 0.69 -9.09
CA LEU A 47 -13.56 -0.47 -8.38
C LEU A 47 -12.18 -0.87 -8.95
N ALA A 48 -12.06 -0.99 -10.28
CA ALA A 48 -10.80 -1.34 -10.94
C ALA A 48 -9.71 -0.28 -10.69
N LYS A 49 -10.09 1.01 -10.68
CA LYS A 49 -9.18 2.12 -10.34
C LYS A 49 -8.76 2.07 -8.87
N LEU A 50 -9.68 1.76 -7.96
CA LEU A 50 -9.38 1.60 -6.53
C LEU A 50 -8.37 0.47 -6.31
N MET A 51 -8.60 -0.69 -6.94
CA MET A 51 -7.68 -1.83 -6.89
C MET A 51 -6.29 -1.41 -7.37
N LEU A 52 -6.19 -0.83 -8.58
CA LEU A 52 -4.93 -0.41 -9.17
C LEU A 52 -4.16 0.56 -8.26
N ASN A 53 -4.82 1.61 -7.78
CA ASN A 53 -4.20 2.60 -6.89
C ASN A 53 -3.77 1.98 -5.55
N SER A 54 -4.56 1.06 -5.02
CA SER A 54 -4.26 0.38 -3.76
C SER A 54 -3.08 -0.58 -3.90
N PHE A 55 -3.02 -1.32 -5.00
CA PHE A 55 -1.92 -2.24 -5.30
C PHE A 55 -0.60 -1.48 -5.48
N TRP A 56 -0.57 -0.43 -6.30
CA TRP A 56 0.65 0.39 -6.46
C TRP A 56 1.11 1.00 -5.15
N ARG A 57 0.17 1.48 -4.32
CA ARG A 57 0.51 1.98 -2.97
C ARG A 57 1.08 0.89 -2.07
N LYS A 58 0.60 -0.35 -2.19
CA LYS A 58 1.06 -1.49 -1.40
C LYS A 58 2.46 -1.94 -1.80
N PHE A 59 2.78 -1.94 -3.09
CA PHE A 59 4.13 -2.24 -3.58
C PHE A 59 5.17 -1.20 -3.18
N GLY A 60 4.80 0.08 -3.21
CA GLY A 60 5.65 1.17 -2.71
C GLY A 60 5.60 1.38 -1.20
N GLN A 61 4.99 0.45 -0.45
CA GLN A 61 4.83 0.63 0.99
C GLN A 61 6.17 0.42 1.70
N GLN A 62 6.60 1.40 2.51
CA GLN A 62 7.76 1.24 3.41
C GLN A 62 7.57 0.01 4.31
N ASN A 63 8.61 -0.82 4.41
CA ASN A 63 8.58 -2.07 5.17
C ASN A 63 8.55 -1.81 6.68
N ASN A 64 9.40 -0.89 7.14
CA ASN A 64 9.47 -0.48 8.53
C ASN A 64 8.65 0.81 8.74
N LYS A 65 7.38 0.62 9.06
CA LYS A 65 6.50 1.73 9.46
C LYS A 65 6.47 1.86 10.97
N ASP A 66 6.23 3.08 11.39
CA ASP A 66 5.94 3.40 12.79
C ASP A 66 4.69 2.65 13.24
N LYS A 67 4.86 1.84 14.28
CA LYS A 67 3.81 1.07 14.94
C LYS A 67 3.45 1.81 16.21
N THR A 68 2.16 1.95 16.47
CA THR A 68 1.66 2.54 17.73
C THR A 68 0.88 1.46 18.46
N ILE A 69 1.25 1.21 19.71
CA ILE A 69 0.57 0.26 20.59
C ILE A 69 0.15 0.99 21.85
N ILE A 70 -1.01 0.61 22.37
CA ILE A 70 -1.57 1.11 23.63
C ILE A 70 -1.49 -0.02 24.65
N TYR A 71 -0.94 0.28 25.82
CA TYR A 71 -0.73 -0.66 26.91
C TYR A 71 -1.56 -0.23 28.11
N ASN A 72 -2.11 -1.22 28.82
CA ASN A 72 -2.76 -1.02 30.12
C ASN A 72 -1.96 -1.62 31.28
N ALA A 73 -0.92 -2.39 30.98
CA ALA A 73 -0.06 -3.03 31.95
C ALA A 73 1.38 -2.53 31.79
N PRO A 74 2.07 -2.14 32.90
CA PRO A 74 3.45 -1.69 32.84
C PRO A 74 4.41 -2.71 32.20
N LYS A 75 4.12 -4.02 32.39
CA LYS A 75 4.92 -5.11 31.85
C LYS A 75 5.08 -5.00 30.32
N GLU A 76 3.99 -4.80 29.60
CA GLU A 76 4.00 -4.74 28.13
C GLU A 76 4.79 -3.54 27.61
N PHE A 77 4.72 -2.42 28.34
CA PHE A 77 5.52 -1.24 28.04
C PHE A 77 7.03 -1.52 28.24
N PHE A 78 7.40 -2.13 29.37
CA PHE A 78 8.81 -2.47 29.61
C PHE A 78 9.34 -3.51 28.63
N GLU A 79 8.55 -4.50 28.24
CA GLU A 79 8.93 -5.47 27.19
C GLU A 79 9.23 -4.77 25.85
N LEU A 80 8.45 -3.73 25.50
CA LEU A 80 8.72 -2.94 24.30
C LEU A 80 10.02 -2.14 24.44
N VAL A 81 10.21 -1.44 25.55
CA VAL A 81 11.34 -0.53 25.82
C VAL A 81 12.66 -1.28 25.95
N MET A 82 12.64 -2.44 26.60
CA MET A 82 13.83 -3.26 26.83
C MET A 82 14.27 -4.02 25.57
N ASN A 83 13.41 -4.10 24.56
CA ASN A 83 13.78 -4.70 23.29
C ASN A 83 14.60 -3.70 22.46
N ILE A 84 15.91 -3.91 22.44
CA ILE A 84 16.90 -3.11 21.71
C ILE A 84 16.68 -3.02 20.20
N VAL A 85 15.88 -3.92 19.61
CA VAL A 85 15.51 -3.85 18.18
C VAL A 85 14.50 -2.74 17.92
N ASN A 86 13.74 -2.34 18.95
CA ASN A 86 12.72 -1.30 18.85
C ASN A 86 13.31 0.07 19.18
N ILE A 87 13.13 1.01 18.26
CA ILE A 87 13.45 2.42 18.46
C ILE A 87 12.15 3.13 18.85
N ILE A 88 12.04 3.52 20.11
CA ILE A 88 10.90 4.29 20.59
C ILE A 88 11.03 5.73 20.11
N LYS A 89 9.99 6.22 19.43
CA LYS A 89 9.91 7.60 18.92
C LYS A 89 9.15 8.50 19.88
N TYR A 90 7.96 8.04 20.30
CA TYR A 90 7.07 8.83 21.13
C TYR A 90 6.41 7.96 22.18
N VAL A 91 6.33 8.47 23.40
CA VAL A 91 5.50 7.89 24.47
C VAL A 91 4.50 8.96 24.88
N ARG A 92 3.22 8.58 24.95
CA ARG A 92 2.14 9.47 25.39
C ARG A 92 1.31 8.77 26.43
N LEU A 93 1.03 9.48 27.52
CA LEU A 93 0.00 9.08 28.47
C LEU A 93 -1.35 9.47 27.88
N ILE A 94 -2.22 8.50 27.69
CA ILE A 94 -3.61 8.75 27.27
C ILE A 94 -4.43 9.13 28.51
N ASN A 95 -4.23 8.40 29.61
CA ASN A 95 -4.82 8.66 30.92
C ASN A 95 -3.90 8.08 32.03
N GLU A 96 -4.38 8.03 33.27
CA GLU A 96 -3.62 7.53 34.43
C GLU A 96 -3.23 6.04 34.34
N GLN A 97 -3.90 5.27 33.49
CA GLN A 97 -3.73 3.81 33.39
C GLN A 97 -3.27 3.33 32.00
N LEU A 98 -3.32 4.20 30.98
CA LEU A 98 -3.05 3.86 29.59
C LEU A 98 -1.90 4.70 29.04
N VAL A 99 -0.94 4.00 28.45
CA VAL A 99 0.22 4.58 27.77
C VAL A 99 0.21 4.11 26.32
N SER A 100 0.41 5.03 25.39
CA SER A 100 0.68 4.70 23.99
C SER A 100 2.14 4.96 23.65
N SER A 101 2.79 3.98 23.04
CA SER A 101 4.14 4.15 22.49
C SER A 101 4.13 3.95 20.98
N THR A 102 4.77 4.88 20.27
CA THR A 102 5.06 4.77 18.85
C THR A 102 6.53 4.40 18.68
N TYR A 103 6.80 3.33 17.93
CA TYR A 103 8.14 2.82 17.71
C TYR A 103 8.31 2.33 16.26
N CYS A 104 9.56 2.28 15.78
CA CYS A 104 9.92 1.56 14.57
C CYS A 104 10.98 0.50 14.93
N GLN A 105 11.25 -0.43 14.02
CA GLN A 105 12.34 -1.37 14.22
C GLN A 105 13.63 -0.77 13.65
N HIS A 106 14.79 -1.26 14.10
CA HIS A 106 16.04 -0.91 13.46
C HIS A 106 16.06 -1.46 12.02
N ASP A 107 16.35 -0.61 11.03
CA ASP A 107 16.41 -1.04 9.62
C ASP A 107 17.73 -1.75 9.31
N ASP A 108 18.81 -1.37 10.01
CA ASP A 108 20.14 -1.92 9.78
C ASP A 108 20.51 -3.01 10.78
N PHE A 109 20.75 -4.23 10.28
CA PHE A 109 21.10 -5.39 11.10
C PHE A 109 22.48 -5.25 11.75
N ALA A 110 23.41 -4.54 11.09
CA ALA A 110 24.75 -4.30 11.62
C ALA A 110 24.73 -3.42 12.88
N GLU A 111 23.87 -2.40 12.91
CA GLU A 111 23.72 -1.53 14.07
C GLU A 111 23.09 -2.25 15.26
N VAL A 112 22.09 -3.11 15.02
CA VAL A 112 21.53 -3.99 16.06
C VAL A 112 22.60 -4.92 16.63
N MET A 113 23.43 -5.52 15.78
CA MET A 113 24.49 -6.42 16.23
C MET A 113 25.60 -5.68 16.99
N ALA A 114 25.92 -4.44 16.60
CA ALA A 114 26.85 -3.60 17.33
C ALA A 114 26.32 -3.25 18.74
N LEU A 115 25.01 -3.01 18.87
CA LEU A 115 24.37 -2.79 20.17
C LEU A 115 24.42 -4.04 21.05
N ILE A 116 24.14 -5.22 20.48
CA ILE A 116 24.19 -6.49 21.21
C ILE A 116 25.61 -6.80 21.70
N CYS A 117 26.60 -6.71 20.82
CA CYS A 117 27.98 -7.11 21.11
C CYS A 117 28.72 -6.18 22.10
N ASN A 118 28.22 -4.98 22.36
CA ASN A 118 28.79 -4.02 23.30
C ASN A 118 28.15 -4.06 24.71
N THR A 119 27.30 -5.06 24.98
CA THR A 119 26.65 -5.29 26.29
C THR A 119 27.18 -6.57 26.92
#